data_AF-A0A378IX90-F1
#
_entry.id   AF-A0A378IX90-F1
#
_cell.length_a   1.000
_cell.length_b   1.000
_cell.length_c   1.000
_cell.angle_alpha   90.00
_cell.angle_beta   90.00
_cell.angle_gamma   90.00
#
_symmetry.space_group_name_H-M   'P 1'
#
loop_
_entity.id
_entity.type
_entity.pdbx_description
1 polymer ?
#
loop_
_entity_poly.entity_id
_entity_poly.type
_entity_poly.pdbx_seq_one_letter_code
_entity_poly.pdbx_strand_id
1 'polypeptide(L)' 'MIYELHFHPLALKEWKKLGRNLQEAFKKVLKRRLESPHVISACLRGNLKNCYKIKLRQSGYRLVYQVNDNKLICSRKKK' A
#
# COMPACT_ATOMS: atom_id res chain seq x y z
N MET A 1 -17.96 2.99 1.07
CA MET A 1 -17.42 3.30 -0.27
C MET A 1 -16.26 2.36 -0.53
N ILE A 2 -16.27 1.63 -1.65
CA ILE A 2 -15.30 0.57 -1.96
C ILE A 2 -14.26 1.19 -2.90
N TYR A 3 -13.07 1.49 -2.39
CA TYR A 3 -11.98 2.00 -3.24
C TYR A 3 -11.49 0.87 -4.16
N GLU A 4 -11.08 1.19 -5.39
CA GLU A 4 -10.50 0.20 -6.30
C GLU A 4 -9.00 0.06 -6.05
N LEU A 5 -8.52 -1.18 -5.86
CA LEU A 5 -7.12 -1.46 -5.64
C LEU A 5 -6.40 -1.61 -6.99
N HIS A 6 -5.49 -0.68 -7.27
CA HIS A 6 -4.62 -0.73 -8.44
C HIS A 6 -3.17 -0.95 -8.03
N PHE A 7 -2.45 -1.74 -8.81
CA PHE A 7 -1.00 -1.89 -8.64
C PHE A 7 -0.28 -1.31 -9.85
N HIS A 8 0.76 -0.53 -9.59
CA HIS A 8 1.70 -0.16 -10.64
C HIS A 8 2.38 -1.44 -11.17
N PRO A 9 2.62 -1.59 -12.48
CA PRO A 9 3.19 -2.82 -13.06
C PRO A 9 4.50 -3.26 -12.41
N LEU A 10 5.35 -2.30 -12.03
CA LEU A 10 6.58 -2.56 -11.27
C LEU A 10 6.30 -3.09 -9.85
N ALA A 11 5.32 -2.51 -9.16
CA ALA A 11 4.91 -2.95 -7.83
C ALA A 11 4.22 -4.32 -7.88
N LEU A 12 3.47 -4.63 -8.94
CA LEU A 12 2.83 -5.93 -9.14
C LEU A 12 3.88 -7.05 -9.35
N LYS A 13 4.93 -6.77 -10.14
CA LYS A 13 6.05 -7.70 -10.32
C LYS A 13 6.73 -8.01 -8.98
N GLU A 14 7.02 -6.97 -8.19
CA GLU A 14 7.57 -7.09 -6.84
C GLU A 14 6.62 -7.82 -5.88
N TRP A 15 5.32 -7.55 -5.98
CA TRP A 15 4.29 -8.19 -5.17
C TRP A 15 4.23 -9.69 -5.45
N LYS A 16 4.27 -10.10 -6.72
CA LYS A 16 4.30 -11.52 -7.10
C LYS A 16 5.55 -12.24 -6.60
N LYS A 17 6.68 -11.54 -6.47
CA LYS A 17 7.91 -12.08 -5.85
C LYS A 17 7.82 -12.23 -4.33
N LEU A 18 6.82 -11.64 -3.68
CA LEU A 18 6.64 -11.82 -2.24
C LEU A 18 6.13 -13.21 -1.92
N GLY A 19 6.68 -13.82 -0.87
CA GLY A 19 6.13 -15.05 -0.31
C GLY A 19 4.68 -14.88 0.15
N ARG A 20 3.90 -15.97 0.09
CA ARG A 20 2.45 -15.98 0.41
C ARG A 20 2.12 -15.30 1.74
N ASN A 21 2.87 -15.60 2.81
CA ASN A 21 2.67 -14.97 4.13
C ASN A 21 2.73 -13.43 4.09
N LEU A 22 3.63 -12.86 3.29
CA LEU A 22 3.76 -11.40 3.17
C LEU A 22 2.60 -10.81 2.38
N GLN A 23 2.21 -11.47 1.29
CA GLN A 23 1.05 -11.05 0.50
C GLN A 23 -0.22 -11.04 1.37
N GLU A 24 -0.43 -12.08 2.18
CA GLU A 24 -1.58 -12.16 3.09
C GLU A 24 -1.55 -11.07 4.17
N ALA A 25 -0.39 -10.84 4.80
CA ALA A 25 -0.22 -9.77 5.77
C ALA A 25 -0.53 -8.40 5.16
N PHE A 26 -0.01 -8.10 3.97
CA PHE A 26 -0.33 -6.87 3.26
C PHE A 26 -1.80 -6.82 2.84
N LYS A 27 -2.40 -7.92 2.37
CA LYS A 27 -3.82 -7.98 1.97
C LYS A 27 -4.75 -7.65 3.14
N LYS A 28 -4.45 -8.14 4.35
CA LYS A 28 -5.18 -7.79 5.57
C LYS A 28 -5.13 -6.28 5.85
N VAL A 29 -3.96 -5.66 5.71
CA VAL A 29 -3.81 -4.21 5.92
C VAL A 29 -4.48 -3.42 4.80
N LEU A 30 -4.30 -3.82 3.54
CA LEU A 30 -4.92 -3.17 2.39
C LEU A 30 -6.44 -3.21 2.48
N LYS A 31 -7.04 -4.32 2.92
CA LYS A 31 -8.50 -4.41 3.14
C LYS A 31 -8.99 -3.34 4.12
N ARG A 32 -8.28 -3.14 5.24
CA ARG A 32 -8.57 -2.05 6.20
C ARG A 32 -8.38 -0.66 5.58
N ARG A 33 -7.45 -0.50 4.62
CA ARG A 33 -7.24 0.76 3.90
C ARG A 33 -8.26 1.01 2.81
N LEU A 34 -8.92 -0.01 2.28
CA LEU A 34 -10.04 0.17 1.35
C LEU A 34 -11.26 0.79 2.05
N GLU A 35 -11.42 0.55 3.35
CA GLU A 35 -12.45 1.19 4.17
C GLU A 35 -12.06 2.61 4.58
N SER A 36 -10.79 2.81 4.97
CA SER A 36 -10.23 4.12 5.33
C SER A 36 -8.85 4.33 4.71
N PRO A 37 -8.79 4.92 3.51
CA PRO A 37 -7.54 5.11 2.77
C PRO A 37 -6.68 6.25 3.33
N HIS A 38 -7.33 7.27 3.89
CA HIS A 38 -6.66 8.46 4.39
C HIS A 38 -6.17 8.26 5.82
N VAL A 39 -4.93 7.80 5.96
CA VAL A 39 -4.33 7.57 7.29
C VAL A 39 -3.25 8.62 7.57
N ILE A 40 -3.60 9.64 8.34
CA ILE A 40 -2.75 10.79 8.64
C ILE A 40 -1.40 10.34 9.22
N SER A 41 -1.38 9.36 10.13
CA SER A 41 -0.14 8.84 10.74
C SER A 41 0.77 8.10 9.76
N ALA A 42 0.21 7.59 8.67
CA ALA A 42 0.93 6.90 7.61
C ALA A 42 1.31 7.83 6.45
N CYS A 43 0.88 9.09 6.49
CA CYS A 43 1.12 10.06 5.43
C CYS A 43 2.63 10.26 5.21
N LEU A 44 3.03 10.29 3.95
CA LEU A 44 4.38 10.66 3.55
C LEU A 44 4.51 12.18 3.59
N ARG A 45 5.49 12.68 4.37
CA ARG A 45 5.81 14.11 4.41
C ARG A 45 6.53 14.51 3.13
N GLY A 46 6.23 15.70 2.61
CA GLY A 46 6.85 16.28 1.41
C GLY A 46 5.86 16.52 0.27
N ASN A 47 6.35 16.56 -0.97
CA ASN A 47 5.56 16.88 -2.18
C ASN A 47 4.60 15.77 -2.64
N LEU A 48 4.46 14.68 -1.87
CA LEU A 48 3.68 13.51 -2.24
C LEU A 48 2.28 13.58 -1.58
N LYS A 49 1.39 14.38 -2.18
CA LYS A 49 -0.02 14.48 -1.75
C LYS A 49 -0.71 13.12 -1.88
N ASN A 50 -1.52 12.77 -0.88
CA ASN A 50 -2.30 11.52 -0.79
C ASN A 50 -1.47 10.22 -0.84
N CYS A 51 -0.18 10.28 -0.51
CA CYS A 51 0.67 9.11 -0.43
C CYS A 51 0.85 8.65 1.02
N TYR A 52 0.71 7.35 1.23
CA TYR A 52 0.72 6.72 2.54
C TYR A 52 1.64 5.49 2.53
N LYS A 53 2.25 5.19 3.68
CA LYS A 53 3.12 4.02 3.85
C LYS A 53 2.54 2.99 4.81
N ILE A 54 2.55 1.73 4.39
CA ILE A 54 2.29 0.54 5.20
C ILE A 54 3.64 -0.04 5.63
N LYS A 55 3.80 -0.27 6.93
CA LYS A 55 4.98 -0.90 7.51
C LYS A 55 4.59 -2.27 8.06
N LEU A 56 5.23 -3.34 7.59
CA LEU A 56 5.13 -4.66 8.20
C LEU A 56 6.35 -4.88 9.10
N ARG A 57 6.20 -4.57 10.40
CA ARG A 57 7.28 -4.72 11.39
C ARG A 57 7.85 -6.14 11.44
N GLN A 58 6.99 -7.15 11.36
CA GLN A 58 7.37 -8.56 11.42
C GLN A 58 8.30 -9.02 10.29
N SER A 59 8.39 -8.25 9.20
CA SER A 59 9.10 -8.69 8.00
C SER A 59 10.03 -7.63 7.43
N GLY A 60 10.20 -6.50 8.12
CA GLY A 60 11.03 -5.38 7.66
C GLY A 60 10.49 -4.60 6.45
N TYR A 61 9.43 -5.07 5.80
CA TYR A 61 8.97 -4.49 4.53
C TYR A 61 8.13 -3.23 4.69
N ARG A 62 8.26 -2.34 3.70
CA ARG A 62 7.47 -1.11 3.58
C ARG A 62 6.81 -1.05 2.21
N LEU A 63 5.53 -0.74 2.17
CA LEU A 63 4.75 -0.57 0.93
C LEU A 63 4.14 0.82 0.92
N VAL A 64 4.28 1.53 -0.19
CA VAL A 64 3.72 2.86 -0.40
C VAL A 64 2.54 2.75 -1.34
N TYR A 65 1.44 3.37 -0.95
CA TYR A 65 0.25 3.51 -1.78
C TYR A 65 -0.17 4.97 -1.86
N GLN A 66 -0.79 5.32 -2.98
CA GLN A 66 -1.37 6.62 -3.23
C GLN A 66 -2.89 6.47 -3.33
N VAL A 67 -3.63 7.45 -2.84
CA VAL A 67 -5.08 7.51 -2.95
C VAL A 67 -5.42 8.61 -3.95
N ASN A 68 -6.13 8.26 -5.02
CA ASN A 68 -6.49 9.19 -6.08
C ASN A 68 -7.90 8.91 -6.56
N ASP A 69 -8.82 9.85 -6.40
CA ASP A 69 -10.20 9.80 -6.94
C ASP A 69 -10.86 8.40 -6.79
N ASN A 70 -10.94 7.91 -5.55
CA ASN A 70 -11.44 6.58 -5.18
C ASN A 70 -10.60 5.36 -5.59
N LYS A 71 -9.39 5.55 -6.11
CA LYS A 71 -8.45 4.47 -6.45
C LYS A 71 -7.27 4.45 -5.49
N LEU A 72 -6.90 3.26 -5.06
CA LEU A 72 -5.75 3.01 -4.19
C LEU A 72 -4.64 2.40 -5.05
N ILE A 73 -3.65 3.21 -5.41
CA ILE A 73 -2.57 2.85 -6.34
C ILE A 73 -1.31 2.47 -5.54
N CYS A 74 -0.90 1.21 -5.57
CA CYS A 74 0.32 0.74 -4.95
C CYS A 74 1.53 0.95 -5.89
N SER A 75 2.46 1.83 -5.52
CA SER A 75 3.52 2.31 -6.43
C SER A 75 4.90 1.76 -6.10
N ARG A 76 5.28 1.63 -4.82
CA ARG A 76 6.66 1.28 -4.45
C ARG A 76 6.75 0.50 -3.15
N LYS A 77 7.57 -0.55 -3.17
CA LYS A 77 7.98 -1.31 -1.99
C LYS A 77 9.46 -0.99 -1.72
N LYS A 78 9.83 -0.77 -0.46
CA LYS A 78 11.23 -0.73 -0.01
C LYS A 78 11.43 -1.89 0.97
N LYS A 79 12.41 -2.74 0.70
CA LYS A 79 12.95 -3.70 1.68
C LYS A 79 13.85 -2.92 2.65
#